data_AF-A0A952GXC6-F1
#
_entry.id   AF-A0A952GXC6-F1
#
_cell.length_a   1.000
_cell.length_b   1.000
_cell.length_c   1.000
_cell.angle_alpha   90.00
_cell.angle_beta   90.00
_cell.angle_gamma   90.00
#
_symmetry.space_group_name_H-M   'P 1'
#
loop_
_entity.id
_entity.type
_entity.pdbx_description
1 polymer ?
#
loop_
_entity_poly.entity_id
_entity_poly.type
_entity_poly.pdbx_seq_one_letter_code
_entity_poly.pdbx_strand_id
1 'polypeptide(L)' 'QFGEARLDVWEGDARKLQFTGVPCVLDVYLYPVAPGREPQATYVDARRPSDGKDVDRAACIAALRKHG' A
#
# COMPACT_ATOMS: atom_id res chain seq x y z
N GLN A 1 -5.98 8.88 7.40
CA GLN A 1 -6.33 7.91 6.33
C GLN A 1 -5.59 8.33 5.06
N PHE A 2 -5.53 7.52 4.01
CA PHE A 2 -4.81 7.84 2.75
C PHE A 2 -5.73 8.25 1.58
N GLY A 3 -7.04 8.39 1.82
CA GLY A 3 -8.04 8.45 0.76
C GLY A 3 -8.41 7.08 0.22
N GLU A 4 -9.04 7.06 -0.96
CA GLU A 4 -9.38 5.85 -1.71
C GLU A 4 -8.12 5.23 -2.35
N ALA A 5 -8.03 3.90 -2.34
CA ALA A 5 -6.93 3.21 -3.00
C ALA A 5 -7.07 3.35 -4.52
N ARG A 6 -5.98 3.69 -5.20
CA ARG A 6 -5.93 3.72 -6.67
C ARG A 6 -6.06 2.32 -7.27
N LEU A 7 -5.49 1.31 -6.60
CA LEU A 7 -5.69 -0.10 -6.94
C LEU A 7 -6.18 -0.84 -5.70
N ASP A 8 -7.17 -1.70 -5.92
CA ASP A 8 -7.68 -2.67 -4.97
C ASP A 8 -7.86 -3.98 -5.73
N VAL A 9 -6.87 -4.87 -5.61
CA VAL A 9 -6.76 -6.07 -6.44
C VAL A 9 -6.73 -7.30 -5.54
N TRP A 10 -7.54 -8.30 -5.89
CA TRP A 10 -7.55 -9.61 -5.26
C TRP A 10 -6.84 -10.63 -6.13
N GLU A 11 -6.01 -11.46 -5.51
CA GLU A 11 -5.32 -12.59 -6.14
C GLU A 11 -5.45 -13.81 -5.22
N GLY A 12 -6.42 -14.68 -5.52
CA GLY A 12 -6.83 -15.73 -4.59
C GLY A 12 -7.41 -15.12 -3.31
N ASP A 13 -6.86 -15.48 -2.16
CA ASP A 13 -7.21 -14.91 -0.85
C ASP A 13 -6.29 -13.74 -0.44
N ALA A 14 -5.30 -13.40 -1.25
CA ALA A 14 -4.46 -12.22 -1.07
C ALA A 14 -5.14 -10.98 -1.65
N ARG A 15 -4.87 -9.82 -1.03
CA ARG A 15 -5.34 -8.52 -1.50
C ARG A 15 -4.17 -7.55 -1.56
N LYS A 16 -4.12 -6.74 -2.61
CA LYS A 16 -3.18 -5.64 -2.75
C LYS A 16 -3.93 -4.32 -2.84
N LEU A 17 -3.58 -3.38 -1.97
CA LEU A 17 -4.00 -1.99 -2.07
C LEU A 17 -2.83 -1.14 -2.54
N GLN A 18 -3.08 -0.19 -3.43
CA GLN A 18 -2.11 0.82 -3.84
C GLN A 18 -2.63 2.22 -3.57
N PHE A 19 -1.83 3.03 -2.88
CA PHE A 19 -2.04 4.46 -2.72
C PHE A 19 -0.93 5.20 -3.45
N THR A 20 -1.26 6.34 -4.06
CA THR A 20 -0.30 7.12 -4.82
C THR A 20 -0.45 8.59 -4.48
N GLY A 21 0.68 9.29 -4.43
CA GLY A 21 0.73 10.73 -4.39
C GLY A 21 2.03 11.22 -5.01
N VAL A 22 2.17 12.54 -5.13
CA VAL A 22 3.41 13.20 -5.55
C VAL A 22 4.66 12.66 -4.81
N PRO A 23 4.65 12.45 -3.48
CA PRO A 23 5.87 12.02 -2.77
C PRO A 23 6.27 10.56 -3.03
N CYS A 24 5.31 9.65 -3.18
CA CYS A 24 5.57 8.21 -3.26
C CYS A 24 4.35 7.40 -3.73
N VAL A 25 4.60 6.15 -4.11
CA VAL A 25 3.61 5.07 -4.20
C VAL A 25 3.76 4.19 -2.96
N LEU A 26 2.64 3.81 -2.35
CA LEU A 26 2.57 2.87 -1.23
C LEU A 26 1.75 1.65 -1.65
N ASP A 27 2.37 0.49 -1.72
CA ASP A 27 1.66 -0.78 -1.88
C ASP A 27 1.51 -1.46 -0.52
N VAL A 28 0.30 -1.90 -0.20
CA VAL A 28 -0.02 -2.67 1.00
C VAL A 28 -0.45 -4.06 0.57
N TYR A 29 0.29 -5.07 1.04
CA TYR A 29 0.04 -6.47 0.74
C TYR A 29 -0.64 -7.10 1.94
N LEU A 30 -1.86 -7.59 1.73
CA LEU A 30 -2.68 -8.21 2.74
C LEU A 30 -2.84 -9.70 2.46
N TYR A 31 -2.62 -10.50 3.50
CA TYR A 31 -2.82 -11.95 3.46
C TYR A 31 -3.67 -12.40 4.64
N PRO A 32 -4.47 -13.45 4.48
CA PRO A 32 -5.26 -13.99 5.57
C PRO A 32 -4.36 -14.69 6.59
N VAL A 33 -4.65 -14.47 7.87
CA VAL A 33 -3.94 -15.13 8.98
C VAL A 33 -4.37 -16.59 9.17
N ALA A 34 -5.48 -16.99 8.55
CA ALA A 34 -5.99 -18.35 8.45
C ALA A 34 -7.03 -18.43 7.31
N PRO A 35 -7.32 -19.62 6.75
CA PRO A 35 -8.28 -19.76 5.65
C PRO A 35 -9.64 -19.12 5.95
N GLY A 36 -10.15 -18.33 4.99
CA GLY A 36 -11.45 -17.67 5.09
C GLY A 36 -11.52 -16.47 6.05
N ARG A 37 -10.38 -16.02 6.61
CA ARG A 37 -10.32 -14.81 7.44
C ARG A 37 -10.04 -13.57 6.60
N GLU A 38 -10.48 -12.41 7.10
CA GLU A 38 -10.14 -11.12 6.49
C GLU A 38 -8.62 -10.95 6.38
N PRO A 39 -8.09 -10.60 5.20
CA PRO A 39 -6.67 -10.42 5.01
C PRO A 39 -6.15 -9.20 5.77
N GLN A 40 -4.98 -9.34 6.39
CA GLN A 40 -4.32 -8.30 7.16
C GLN A 40 -3.02 -7.89 6.49
N ALA A 41 -2.64 -6.61 6.62
CA ALA A 41 -1.39 -6.12 6.07
C ALA A 41 -0.20 -6.86 6.71
N THR A 42 0.56 -7.59 5.89
CA THR A 42 1.79 -8.29 6.34
C THR A 42 3.04 -7.59 5.82
N TYR A 43 2.93 -6.89 4.69
CA TYR A 43 4.04 -6.20 4.06
C TYR A 43 3.59 -4.89 3.41
N VAL A 44 4.48 -3.91 3.45
CA VAL A 44 4.28 -2.60 2.84
C VAL A 44 5.54 -2.26 2.05
N ASP A 45 5.34 -1.87 0.79
CA ASP A 45 6.37 -1.31 -0.06
C ASP A 45 6.13 0.19 -0.25
N ALA A 46 7.22 0.96 -0.31
CA ALA A 46 7.17 2.39 -0.55
C ALA A 46 8.25 2.75 -1.56
N ARG A 47 7.84 3.32 -2.69
CA ARG A 47 8.75 3.65 -3.79
C ARG A 47 8.46 5.00 -4.42
N ARG A 48 9.47 5.56 -5.06
CA ARG A 48 9.35 6.79 -5.84
C ARG A 48 8.62 6.49 -7.16
N PRO A 49 7.59 7.28 -7.55
CA PRO A 49 6.82 6.99 -8.74
C PRO A 49 7.63 7.11 -10.04
N SER A 50 8.68 7.94 -10.05
CA SER A 50 9.45 8.28 -11.25
C SER A 50 10.41 7.18 -11.70
N ASP A 51 11.03 6.47 -10.77
CA ASP A 51 12.11 5.51 -11.05
C ASP A 51 11.98 4.19 -10.27
N GLY A 52 10.91 4.03 -9.48
CA GLY A 52 10.64 2.81 -8.73
C GLY A 52 11.59 2.52 -7.58
N LYS A 53 12.52 3.44 -7.25
CA LYS A 53 13.45 3.24 -6.15
C LYS A 53 12.73 3.28 -4.81
N ASP A 54 13.19 2.42 -3.90
CA ASP A 54 12.72 2.40 -2.52
C ASP A 54 12.87 3.77 -1.85
N VAL A 55 11.86 4.14 -1.08
CA VAL A 55 11.88 5.30 -0.19
C VAL A 55 11.52 4.85 1.22
N ASP A 56 11.82 5.70 2.21
CA ASP A 56 11.44 5.40 3.59
C ASP A 56 9.91 5.26 3.74
N ARG A 57 9.49 4.13 4.32
CA ARG A 57 8.07 3.76 4.45
C ARG A 57 7.32 4.73 5.37
N ALA A 58 7.93 5.11 6.49
CA ALA A 58 7.30 6.00 7.46
C ALA A 58 7.10 7.41 6.88
N ALA A 59 8.10 7.93 6.16
CA ALA A 59 8.02 9.19 5.44
C ALA A 59 6.95 9.15 4.35
N CYS A 60 6.87 8.08 3.56
CA CYS A 60 5.84 7.91 2.54
C CYS A 60 4.43 7.90 3.14
N ILE A 61 4.20 7.12 4.20
CA ILE A 61 2.93 7.07 4.94
C ILE A 61 2.56 8.46 5.49
N ALA A 62 3.51 9.16 6.10
CA ALA A 62 3.28 10.50 6.64
C ALA A 62 2.93 11.51 5.55
N ALA A 63 3.57 11.42 4.38
CA ALA A 63 3.31 12.30 3.26
C ALA A 63 1.94 12.02 2.61
N LEU A 64 1.59 10.74 2.40
CA LEU A 64 0.28 10.36 1.86
C LEU A 64 -0.87 10.77 2.80
N ARG A 65 -0.69 10.72 4.13
CA ARG A 65 -1.71 11.21 5.08
C ARG A 65 -1.96 12.71 5.01
N LYS A 66 -1.01 13.50 4.51
CA LYS A 66 -1.14 14.96 4.36
C LYS A 66 -1.77 15.36 3.02
N HIS A 67 -1.77 14.46 2.04
CA HIS A 67 -2.06 14.78 0.64
C HIS A 67 -3.09 13.84 -0.02
N GLY A 68 -3.65 12.89 0.74
CA GLY A 68 -4.66 11.93 0.29
C GLY A 68 -6.04 12.20 0.86
#